data_AF-A0A926SRU0-F1
#
_entry.id   AF-A0A926SRU0-F1
#
_cell.length_a   1.000
_cell.length_b   1.000
_cell.length_c   1.000
_cell.angle_alpha   90.00
_cell.angle_beta   90.00
_cell.angle_gamma   90.00
#
_symmetry.space_group_name_H-M   'P 1'
#
loop_
_entity.id
_entity.type
_entity.pdbx_description
1 polymer ?
#
loop_
_entity_poly.entity_id
_entity_poly.type
_entity_poly.pdbx_seq_one_letter_code
_entity_poly.pdbx_strand_id
1 'polypeptide(L)'
;MEALERPADKRPKDILKKLLLELSPGNYSTFGKICDWKVSRGFSEYDYSGWEAIEDEFLQEYIRVVSEIQEEWGQPDFKGNPENGGYPKWFRIWAIEMCYWIKEEGIAYVAFHREDRELPYCITLGAISEDSIEEISELGLDR
;
A
#
# COMPACT_ATOMS: atom_id res chain seq x y z
N MET A 1 -10.46 23.32 -0.45
CA MET A 1 -9.46 22.25 -0.34
C MET A 1 -9.86 21.44 0.87
N GLU A 2 -10.73 20.46 0.67
CA GLU A 2 -11.18 19.59 1.76
C GLU A 2 -10.02 18.66 2.12
N ALA A 3 -9.55 18.73 3.37
CA ALA A 3 -8.67 17.72 3.91
C ALA A 3 -9.43 16.40 3.88
N LEU A 4 -8.87 15.39 3.18
CA LEU A 4 -9.34 14.02 3.24
C LEU A 4 -9.40 13.62 4.73
N GLU A 5 -10.62 13.50 5.26
CA GLU A 5 -10.84 12.99 6.61
C GLU A 5 -10.13 11.65 6.74
N ARG A 6 -9.15 11.58 7.65
CA ARG A 6 -8.43 10.34 7.93
C ARG A 6 -9.45 9.27 8.34
N PRO A 7 -9.44 8.08 7.73
CA PRO A 7 -10.44 7.05 7.99
C PRO A 7 -10.11 6.33 9.31
N ALA A 8 -10.20 7.03 10.44
CA ALA A 8 -9.90 6.46 11.75
C ALA A 8 -10.83 5.29 12.14
N ASP A 9 -12.01 5.19 11.50
CA ASP A 9 -13.05 4.20 11.84
C ASP A 9 -13.32 3.15 10.74
N LYS A 10 -12.55 3.11 9.64
CA LYS A 10 -12.80 2.15 8.54
C LYS A 10 -11.81 1.00 8.60
N ARG A 11 -12.32 -0.24 8.57
CA ARG A 11 -11.48 -1.45 8.53
C ARG A 11 -10.67 -1.46 7.23
N PRO A 12 -9.38 -1.83 7.24
CA PRO A 12 -8.51 -1.80 6.05
C PRO A 12 -9.11 -2.52 4.84
N LYS A 13 -9.75 -3.67 5.08
CA LYS A 13 -10.45 -4.43 4.04
C LYS A 13 -11.59 -3.67 3.37
N ASP A 14 -12.37 -2.90 4.12
CA ASP A 14 -13.50 -2.14 3.57
C ASP A 14 -13.00 -1.00 2.69
N ILE A 15 -11.84 -0.44 3.02
CA ILE A 15 -11.13 0.51 2.16
C ILE A 15 -10.70 -0.19 0.88
N LEU A 16 -10.02 -1.34 0.94
CA LEU A 16 -9.58 -2.07 -0.25
C LEU A 16 -10.75 -2.51 -1.14
N LYS A 17 -11.86 -3.00 -0.57
CA LYS A 17 -13.09 -3.30 -1.36
C LYS A 17 -13.58 -2.08 -2.10
N LYS A 18 -13.64 -0.94 -1.42
CA LYS A 18 -14.07 0.32 -2.04
C LYS A 18 -13.12 0.72 -3.18
N LEU A 19 -11.80 0.62 -2.97
CA LEU A 19 -10.81 0.94 -3.99
C LEU A 19 -10.93 0.02 -5.22
N LEU A 20 -11.13 -1.28 -5.03
CA LEU A 20 -11.38 -2.23 -6.12
C LEU A 20 -12.66 -1.91 -6.89
N LEU A 21 -13.76 -1.62 -6.19
CA LEU A 21 -15.03 -1.23 -6.83
C LEU A 21 -14.88 0.06 -7.65
N GLU A 22 -13.99 0.96 -7.25
CA GLU A 22 -13.69 2.17 -8.01
C GLU A 22 -12.89 1.89 -9.29
N LEU A 23 -12.28 0.72 -9.44
CA LEU A 23 -11.60 0.28 -10.67
C LEU A 23 -12.53 -0.41 -11.68
N SER A 24 -13.77 -0.71 -11.29
CA SER A 24 -14.73 -1.40 -12.16
C SER A 24 -14.94 -0.66 -13.49
N PRO A 25 -15.21 -1.40 -14.60
CA PRO A 25 -15.33 -0.84 -15.94
C PRO A 25 -16.31 0.33 -16.00
N GLY A 26 -15.82 1.50 -16.44
CA GLY A 26 -16.57 2.75 -16.52
C GLY A 26 -16.03 3.89 -15.63
N ASN A 27 -15.13 3.59 -14.69
CA ASN A 27 -14.37 4.59 -13.93
C ASN A 27 -12.97 4.77 -14.52
N TYR A 28 -12.77 5.87 -15.26
CA TYR A 28 -11.55 6.18 -16.00
C TYR A 28 -10.40 6.71 -15.12
N SER A 29 -9.94 5.93 -14.13
CA SER A 29 -8.68 6.22 -13.44
C SER A 29 -7.56 5.46 -14.12
N THR A 30 -6.72 6.16 -14.89
CA THR A 30 -5.59 5.59 -15.65
C THR A 30 -4.48 5.03 -14.72
N PHE A 31 -4.50 5.42 -13.45
CA PHE A 31 -3.58 4.95 -12.43
C PHE A 31 -4.38 4.38 -11.26
N GLY A 32 -3.84 3.33 -10.63
CA GLY A 32 -4.42 2.68 -9.46
C GLY A 32 -4.83 3.67 -8.37
N LYS A 33 -5.76 3.25 -7.52
CA LYS A 33 -6.26 4.05 -6.40
C LYS A 33 -5.48 3.71 -5.13
N ILE A 34 -5.05 4.73 -4.40
CA ILE A 34 -4.36 4.56 -3.13
C ILE A 34 -5.03 5.36 -2.01
N CYS A 35 -4.86 4.88 -0.79
CA CYS A 35 -5.23 5.54 0.44
C CYS A 35 -4.08 5.36 1.44
N ASP A 36 -3.42 6.46 1.81
CA ASP A 36 -2.47 6.46 2.91
C ASP A 36 -3.27 6.32 4.21
N TRP A 37 -3.16 5.13 4.79
CA TRP A 37 -4.03 4.72 5.89
C TRP A 37 -3.46 5.17 7.24
N LYS A 38 -2.14 5.00 7.43
CA LYS A 38 -1.43 5.47 8.62
C LYS A 38 -0.07 6.03 8.24
N VAL A 39 0.26 7.17 8.81
CA VAL A 39 1.53 7.89 8.57
C VAL A 39 2.12 8.27 9.92
N SER A 40 3.41 7.99 10.13
CA SER A 40 4.10 8.42 11.35
C SER A 40 4.19 9.95 11.37
N ARG A 41 4.18 10.58 12.55
CA ARG A 41 4.39 12.04 12.60
C ARG A 41 5.81 12.36 12.15
N GLY A 42 5.97 13.50 11.47
CA GLY A 42 7.20 13.88 10.78
C GLY A 42 8.42 14.04 11.69
N PHE A 43 9.57 13.91 11.06
CA PHE A 43 10.94 14.03 11.55
C PHE A 43 11.23 15.17 12.54
N SER A 44 10.53 16.30 12.45
CA SER A 44 10.77 17.47 13.32
C SER A 44 10.35 17.28 14.78
N GLU A 45 9.55 16.26 15.09
CA GLU A 45 9.04 16.00 16.44
C GLU A 45 9.77 14.86 17.18
N TYR A 46 10.64 14.10 16.50
CA TYR A 46 11.30 12.93 17.07
C TYR A 46 12.81 13.13 17.20
N ASP A 47 13.34 12.86 18.39
CA ASP A 47 14.77 12.65 18.58
C ASP A 47 15.19 11.38 17.81
N TYR A 48 16.35 11.43 17.13
CA TYR A 48 16.83 10.38 16.23
C TYR A 48 17.03 9.02 16.93
N SER A 49 16.98 8.99 18.26
CA SER A 49 17.03 7.81 19.11
C SER A 49 15.77 6.92 19.02
N GLY A 50 14.67 7.38 18.42
CA GLY A 50 13.40 6.65 18.34
C GLY A 50 13.09 5.94 17.02
N TRP A 51 13.97 6.00 16.01
CA TRP A 51 13.65 5.54 14.65
C TRP A 51 13.30 4.05 14.55
N GLU A 52 14.10 3.17 15.16
CA GLU A 52 13.86 1.73 15.15
C GLU A 52 12.53 1.39 15.84
N ALA A 53 12.21 2.08 16.93
CA ALA A 53 10.95 1.87 17.64
C ALA A 53 9.73 2.27 16.80
N ILE A 54 9.82 3.35 16.01
CA ILE A 54 8.75 3.77 15.10
C ILE A 54 8.61 2.77 13.93
N GLU A 55 9.74 2.32 13.38
CA GLU A 55 9.74 1.30 12.33
C GLU A 55 9.08 0.00 12.81
N ASP A 56 9.46 -0.47 14.00
CA ASP A 56 8.87 -1.65 14.63
C ASP A 56 7.36 -1.45 14.88
N GLU A 57 6.93 -0.29 15.38
CA GLU A 57 5.49 0.00 15.58
C GLU A 57 4.72 -0.10 14.26
N PHE A 58 5.25 0.48 13.19
CA PHE A 58 4.62 0.43 11.88
C PHE A 58 4.67 -0.95 11.25
N LEU A 59 5.73 -1.72 11.47
CA LEU A 59 5.82 -3.10 11.02
C LEU A 59 4.79 -3.98 11.74
N GLN A 60 4.63 -3.83 13.06
CA GLN A 60 3.59 -4.54 13.81
C GLN A 60 2.18 -4.16 13.33
N GLU A 61 1.97 -2.87 13.06
CA GLU A 61 0.70 -2.41 12.53
C GLU A 61 0.42 -2.94 11.12
N TYR A 62 1.43 -2.97 10.25
CA TYR A 62 1.35 -3.59 8.92
C TYR A 62 0.98 -5.07 9.03
N ILE A 63 1.65 -5.82 9.92
CA ILE A 63 1.36 -7.23 10.17
C ILE A 63 -0.09 -7.41 10.63
N ARG A 64 -0.58 -6.54 11.52
CA ARG A 64 -1.99 -6.57 11.97
C ARG A 64 -2.95 -6.34 10.81
N VAL A 65 -2.73 -5.30 10.00
CA VAL A 65 -3.57 -4.95 8.84
C VAL A 65 -3.61 -6.11 7.84
N VAL A 66 -2.46 -6.68 7.50
CA VAL A 66 -2.38 -7.84 6.60
C VAL A 66 -3.13 -9.02 7.19
N SER A 67 -2.98 -9.30 8.48
CA SER A 67 -3.67 -10.41 9.15
C SER A 67 -5.19 -10.25 9.11
N GLU A 68 -5.71 -9.04 9.35
CA GLU A 68 -7.14 -8.73 9.26
C GLU A 68 -7.72 -8.96 7.86
N ILE A 69 -6.93 -8.67 6.81
CA ILE A 69 -7.33 -8.93 5.43
C ILE A 69 -7.27 -10.44 5.14
N GLN A 70 -6.21 -11.12 5.60
CA GLN A 70 -6.02 -12.55 5.41
C GLN A 70 -7.14 -13.40 6.02
N GLU A 71 -7.66 -13.02 7.19
CA GLU A 71 -8.78 -13.70 7.83
C GLU A 71 -10.03 -13.77 6.94
N GLU A 72 -10.22 -12.81 6.04
CA GLU A 72 -11.38 -12.76 5.16
C GLU A 72 -11.07 -13.21 3.73
N TRP A 73 -9.92 -12.82 3.20
CA TRP A 73 -9.57 -13.00 1.79
C TRP A 73 -8.63 -14.17 1.51
N GLY A 74 -8.13 -14.82 2.57
CA GLY A 74 -7.09 -15.84 2.48
C GLY A 74 -5.69 -15.25 2.33
N GLN A 75 -4.73 -16.14 2.10
CA GLN A 75 -3.33 -15.76 1.96
C GLN A 75 -3.11 -14.83 0.75
N PRO A 76 -2.17 -13.88 0.82
CA PRO A 76 -1.83 -13.04 -0.30
C PRO A 76 -1.13 -13.86 -1.39
N ASP A 77 -1.32 -13.45 -2.65
CA ASP A 77 -0.63 -14.02 -3.81
C ASP A 77 0.87 -13.67 -3.79
N PHE A 78 1.23 -12.59 -3.09
CA PHE A 78 2.62 -12.23 -2.82
C PHE A 78 2.76 -11.58 -1.44
N LYS A 79 3.87 -11.90 -0.77
CA LYS A 79 4.31 -11.23 0.45
C LYS A 79 5.82 -11.13 0.44
N GLY A 80 6.35 -9.91 0.58
CA GLY A 80 7.78 -9.68 0.71
C GLY A 80 8.19 -8.25 0.38
N ASN A 81 9.49 -8.08 0.20
CA ASN A 81 10.19 -6.82 0.00
C ASN A 81 10.90 -6.77 -1.36
N PRO A 82 11.52 -5.63 -1.74
CA PRO A 82 12.17 -5.48 -3.05
C PRO A 82 13.30 -6.47 -3.35
N GLU A 83 13.88 -7.14 -2.35
CA GLU A 83 14.91 -8.17 -2.54
C GLU A 83 14.31 -9.53 -2.92
N ASN A 84 13.01 -9.74 -2.70
CA ASN A 84 12.33 -10.98 -3.04
C ASN A 84 12.02 -11.06 -4.54
N GLY A 85 12.29 -12.22 -5.15
CA GLY A 85 11.89 -12.49 -6.53
C GLY A 85 10.37 -12.41 -6.70
N GLY A 86 9.92 -11.73 -7.76
CA GLY A 86 8.49 -11.50 -8.00
C GLY A 86 7.92 -10.22 -7.38
N TYR A 87 8.78 -9.38 -6.78
CA TYR A 87 8.35 -8.08 -6.29
C TYR A 87 7.74 -7.22 -7.42
N PRO A 88 6.57 -6.60 -7.20
CA PRO A 88 5.88 -5.84 -8.24
C PRO A 88 6.64 -4.57 -8.62
N LYS A 89 7.11 -4.52 -9.87
CA LYS A 89 7.87 -3.38 -10.42
C LYS A 89 7.07 -2.08 -10.54
N TRP A 90 5.74 -2.18 -10.52
CA TRP A 90 4.83 -1.05 -10.57
C TRP A 90 4.79 -0.25 -9.26
N PHE A 91 5.28 -0.82 -8.15
CA PHE A 91 5.36 -0.12 -6.87
C PHE A 91 6.79 0.41 -6.65
N ARG A 92 6.99 1.72 -6.92
CA ARG A 92 8.33 2.35 -7.03
C ARG A 92 8.74 3.21 -5.83
N ILE A 93 8.05 3.09 -4.69
CA ILE A 93 8.37 3.86 -3.48
C ILE A 93 9.43 3.08 -2.66
N TRP A 94 10.05 3.70 -1.64
CA TRP A 94 10.96 3.05 -0.68
C TRP A 94 10.22 2.02 0.18
N ALA A 95 9.73 0.97 -0.47
CA ALA A 95 8.96 -0.09 0.12
C ALA A 95 9.86 -0.95 1.00
N ILE A 96 9.39 -1.15 2.22
CA ILE A 96 10.02 -2.01 3.20
C ILE A 96 9.38 -3.40 3.10
N GLU A 97 8.04 -3.45 3.06
CA GLU A 97 7.28 -4.69 2.94
C GLU A 97 6.00 -4.46 2.13
N MET A 98 5.55 -5.48 1.39
CA MET A 98 4.33 -5.43 0.59
C MET A 98 3.61 -6.77 0.58
N CYS A 99 2.27 -6.71 0.58
CA CYS A 99 1.40 -7.83 0.27
C CYS A 99 0.43 -7.43 -0.83
N TYR A 100 0.09 -8.35 -1.74
CA TYR A 100 -1.02 -8.14 -2.67
C TYR A 100 -1.89 -9.39 -2.84
N TRP A 101 -3.14 -9.15 -3.26
CA TRP A 101 -4.13 -10.14 -3.61
C TRP A 101 -4.68 -9.83 -5.00
N ILE A 102 -4.72 -10.83 -5.87
CA ILE A 102 -5.37 -10.78 -7.18
C ILE A 102 -6.86 -11.01 -6.96
N LYS A 103 -7.68 -10.12 -7.52
CA LYS A 103 -9.14 -10.15 -7.52
C LYS A 103 -9.65 -9.99 -8.95
N GLU A 104 -10.93 -10.29 -9.16
CA GLU A 104 -11.55 -10.18 -10.49
C GLU A 104 -11.51 -8.74 -11.02
N GLU A 105 -11.59 -7.75 -10.12
CA GLU A 105 -11.57 -6.33 -10.46
C GLU A 105 -10.15 -5.76 -10.65
N GLY A 106 -9.11 -6.49 -10.21
CA GLY A 106 -7.72 -6.04 -10.23
C GLY A 106 -6.91 -6.53 -9.02
N ILE A 107 -5.78 -5.89 -8.75
CA ILE A 107 -4.89 -6.24 -7.64
C ILE A 107 -5.11 -5.27 -6.49
N ALA A 108 -5.45 -5.79 -5.31
CA ALA A 108 -5.44 -5.03 -4.05
C ALA A 108 -4.12 -5.27 -3.30
N TYR A 109 -3.57 -4.24 -2.67
CA TYR A 109 -2.30 -4.33 -1.98
C TYR A 109 -2.23 -3.50 -0.70
N VAL A 110 -1.32 -3.92 0.19
CA VAL A 110 -0.89 -3.18 1.37
C VAL A 110 0.62 -3.03 1.30
N ALA A 111 1.10 -1.80 1.40
CA ALA A 111 2.53 -1.50 1.40
C ALA A 111 2.92 -0.75 2.66
N PHE A 112 4.00 -1.20 3.30
CA PHE A 112 4.72 -0.48 4.32
C PHE A 112 5.97 0.13 3.67
N HIS A 113 6.08 1.45 3.69
CA HIS A 113 7.13 2.16 2.94
C HIS A 113 7.52 3.49 3.61
N ARG A 114 8.59 4.10 3.11
CA ARG A 114 9.00 5.47 3.43
C ARG A 114 8.69 6.37 2.23
N GLU A 115 8.22 7.58 2.47
CA GLU A 115 8.06 8.55 1.37
C GLU A 115 9.43 9.02 0.83
N ASP A 116 10.45 9.08 1.69
CA ASP A 116 11.86 9.35 1.37
C ASP A 116 12.76 8.90 2.54
N ARG A 117 14.09 8.96 2.37
CA ARG A 117 15.10 8.65 3.40
C ARG A 117 14.95 9.46 4.69
N GLU A 118 14.35 10.65 4.61
CA GLU A 118 14.17 11.60 5.72
C GLU A 118 12.70 11.76 6.14
N LEU A 119 11.78 11.08 5.46
CA LEU A 119 10.32 11.27 5.61
C LEU A 119 9.65 10.12 6.38
N PRO A 120 8.40 10.33 6.87
CA PRO A 120 7.73 9.38 7.75
C PRO A 120 7.48 8.00 7.12
N TYR A 121 7.30 7.02 8.01
CA TYR A 121 6.79 5.71 7.67
C TYR A 121 5.30 5.78 7.32
N CYS A 122 4.90 5.07 6.27
CA CYS A 122 3.52 5.03 5.79
C CYS A 122 3.07 3.58 5.56
N ILE A 123 1.80 3.30 5.90
CA ILE A 123 1.06 2.14 5.43
C ILE A 123 0.03 2.63 4.41
N THR A 124 0.21 2.21 3.15
CA THR A 124 -0.71 2.52 2.07
C THR A 124 -1.55 1.30 1.72
N LEU A 125 -2.85 1.51 1.59
CA LEU A 125 -3.80 0.57 1.01
C LEU A 125 -4.05 0.99 -0.44
N GLY A 126 -3.93 0.08 -1.39
CA GLY A 126 -4.11 0.41 -2.79
C GLY A 126 -4.81 -0.66 -3.61
N ALA A 127 -5.33 -0.26 -4.75
CA ALA A 127 -5.84 -1.14 -5.78
C ALA A 127 -5.34 -0.67 -7.15
N ILE A 128 -4.95 -1.59 -8.02
CA ILE A 128 -4.50 -1.31 -9.39
C ILE A 128 -5.15 -2.29 -10.36
N SER A 129 -5.59 -1.82 -11.53
CA SER A 129 -6.13 -2.68 -12.58
C SER A 129 -5.02 -3.41 -13.33
N GLU A 130 -5.35 -4.54 -13.94
CA GLU A 130 -4.40 -5.27 -14.80
C GLU A 130 -3.93 -4.41 -15.99
N ASP A 131 -4.86 -3.68 -16.63
CA ASP A 131 -4.55 -2.74 -17.73
C ASP A 131 -3.47 -1.72 -17.32
N SER A 132 -3.54 -1.19 -16.09
CA SER A 132 -2.52 -0.25 -15.59
C SER A 132 -1.16 -0.93 -15.37
N ILE A 133 -1.13 -2.21 -15.02
CA ILE A 133 0.13 -2.96 -14.85
C ILE A 133 0.79 -3.19 -16.21
N GLU A 134 0.01 -3.53 -17.23
CA GLU A 134 0.49 -3.67 -18.61
C GLU A 134 1.04 -2.34 -19.12
N GLU A 135 0.31 -1.23 -18.92
CA GLU A 135 0.76 0.11 -19.33
C GLU A 135 2.07 0.52 -18.64
N ILE A 136 2.22 0.27 -17.33
CA ILE A 136 3.48 0.54 -16.59
C ILE A 136 4.64 -0.30 -17.13
N SER A 137 4.36 -1.55 -17.52
CA SER A 137 5.35 -2.47 -18.09
C SER A 137 5.79 -2.02 -19.49
N GLU A 138 4.84 -1.58 -20.33
CA GLU A 138 5.09 -1.09 -21.69
C GLU A 138 5.85 0.24 -21.71
N LEU A 139 5.62 1.11 -20.74
CA LEU A 139 6.33 2.39 -20.60
C LEU A 139 7.80 2.22 -20.18
N GLY A 140 8.27 0.98 -19.94
CA GLY A 140 9.63 0.72 -19.46
C GLY A 140 9.89 1.30 -18.08
N LEU A 141 8.81 1.60 -17.33
CA LEU A 141 8.83 1.93 -15.92
C LEU A 141 8.92 0.64 -15.08
N ASP A 142 9.58 -0.38 -15.60
CA ASP A 142 9.84 -1.66 -14.97
C ASP A 142 11.36 -1.88 -14.74
N ARG A 143 12.19 -0.90 -15.15
CA ARG A 143 13.66 -0.91 -15.02
C ARG A 143 14.15 -0.29 -13.73
#